data_AF-A0A952EBE8-F1
#
_entry.id   AF-A0A952EBE8-F1
#
_cell.length_a   1.000
_cell.length_b   1.000
_cell.length_c   1.000
_cell.angle_alpha   90.00
_cell.angle_beta   90.00
_cell.angle_gamma   90.00
#
_symmetry.space_group_name_H-M   'P 1'
#
loop_
_entity.id
_entity.type
_entity.pdbx_description
1 polymer ?
#
loop_
_entity_poly.entity_id
_entity_poly.type
_entity_poly.pdbx_seq_one_letter_code
_entity_poly.pdbx_strand_id
1 'polypeptide(L)'
;MLDSATILKGISTTASVISTLNALIKGTKGDKRALLLELQGNIRLMVLYVDGGAPIDKVIKKLDVSRCKAALESNFKFNSLKRGKVSRAATKGVPQYKAFVGWTTEQLFSSIYLKIRDLQNIVEIDPGNKRFRKNVRLLNVLKLMLLLLRHLRS
;
A
#
# COMPACT_ATOMS: atom_id res chain seq x y z
N MET A 1 6.49 -13.39 15.70
CA MET A 1 5.77 -12.78 14.56
C MET A 1 5.09 -11.53 15.09
N LEU A 2 5.21 -10.37 14.45
CA LEU A 2 4.35 -9.23 14.80
C LEU A 2 2.94 -9.59 14.32
N ASP A 3 1.96 -9.66 15.22
CA ASP A 3 0.59 -9.91 14.83
C ASP A 3 0.05 -8.72 14.01
N SER A 4 -0.89 -9.01 13.12
CA SER A 4 -1.64 -7.99 12.39
C SER A 4 -2.28 -7.00 13.33
N ALA A 5 -2.73 -7.44 14.50
CA ALA A 5 -3.27 -6.55 15.51
C ALA A 5 -2.25 -5.47 15.90
N THR A 6 -0.96 -5.72 16.01
CA THR A 6 0.07 -4.71 16.35
C THR A 6 0.40 -3.80 15.17
N ILE A 7 0.42 -4.35 13.95
CA ILE A 7 0.63 -3.57 12.72
C ILE A 7 -0.58 -2.65 12.45
N LEU A 8 -1.78 -3.15 12.74
CA LEU A 8 -3.07 -2.49 12.52
C LEU A 8 -3.57 -1.71 13.74
N LYS A 9 -3.05 -1.93 14.95
CA LYS A 9 -3.43 -1.20 16.19
C LYS A 9 -3.11 0.28 16.06
N GLY A 10 -2.03 0.61 15.35
CA GLY A 10 -1.71 2.00 15.00
C GLY A 10 -2.51 2.53 13.80
N ILE A 11 -3.22 1.66 13.06
CA ILE A 11 -3.72 1.95 11.71
C ILE A 11 -5.25 1.96 11.58
N SER A 12 -5.92 0.86 11.93
CA SER A 12 -7.37 0.57 11.94
C SER A 12 -7.56 -0.94 11.72
N THR A 13 -8.68 -1.55 12.12
CA THR A 13 -8.96 -2.97 11.80
C THR A 13 -9.03 -3.20 10.28
N THR A 14 -8.75 -4.43 9.81
CA THR A 14 -8.90 -4.82 8.40
C THR A 14 -10.28 -4.43 7.86
N ALA A 15 -11.35 -4.69 8.61
CA ALA A 15 -12.71 -4.33 8.22
C ALA A 15 -12.88 -2.82 7.99
N SER A 16 -12.30 -1.98 8.86
CA SER A 16 -12.35 -0.52 8.73
C SER A 16 -11.55 -0.02 7.51
N VAL A 17 -10.38 -0.62 7.23
CA VAL A 17 -9.58 -0.33 6.02
C VAL A 17 -10.38 -0.63 4.76
N ILE A 18 -10.98 -1.82 4.69
CA ILE A 18 -11.76 -2.26 3.53
C ILE A 18 -13.02 -1.41 3.35
N SER A 19 -13.72 -1.07 4.44
CA SER A 19 -14.88 -0.16 4.40
C SER A 19 -14.50 1.23 3.87
N THR A 20 -13.36 1.79 4.33
CA THR A 20 -12.85 3.07 3.84
C THR A 20 -12.54 3.03 2.34
N LEU A 21 -11.89 1.96 1.85
CA LEU A 21 -11.64 1.78 0.42
C LEU A 21 -12.93 1.65 -0.38
N ASN A 22 -13.90 0.87 0.10
CA ASN A 22 -15.20 0.73 -0.57
C ASN A 22 -15.92 2.08 -0.74
N ALA A 23 -15.87 2.94 0.28
CA ALA A 23 -16.42 4.29 0.20
C ALA A 23 -15.73 5.15 -0.87
N LEU A 24 -14.39 5.13 -0.93
CA LEU A 24 -13.61 5.84 -1.96
C LEU A 24 -13.88 5.29 -3.37
N ILE A 25 -13.96 3.97 -3.51
CA ILE A 25 -14.25 3.29 -4.78
C ILE A 25 -15.65 3.66 -5.28
N LYS A 26 -16.66 3.70 -4.39
CA LYS A 26 -18.04 4.07 -4.74
C LYS A 26 -18.13 5.49 -5.33
N GLY A 27 -17.31 6.42 -4.83
CA GLY A 27 -17.26 7.81 -5.28
C GLY A 27 -16.37 8.07 -6.50
N THR A 28 -15.71 7.05 -7.06
CA THR A 28 -14.74 7.22 -8.16
C THR A 28 -15.09 6.38 -9.39
N LYS A 29 -14.62 6.84 -10.55
CA LYS A 29 -14.80 6.20 -11.86
C LYS A 29 -13.48 6.18 -12.63
N GLY A 30 -13.43 5.42 -13.73
CA GLY A 30 -12.25 5.33 -14.62
C GLY A 30 -10.98 4.92 -13.89
N ASP A 31 -9.85 5.51 -14.25
CA ASP A 31 -8.52 5.16 -13.72
C ASP A 31 -8.41 5.34 -12.21
N LYS A 32 -9.08 6.35 -11.64
CA LYS A 32 -9.15 6.52 -10.18
C LYS A 32 -9.71 5.28 -9.50
N ARG A 33 -10.80 4.74 -10.04
CA ARG A 33 -11.45 3.53 -9.51
C ARG A 33 -10.54 2.32 -9.70
N ALA A 34 -9.91 2.19 -10.86
CA ALA A 34 -8.99 1.08 -11.16
C ALA A 34 -7.79 1.06 -10.20
N LEU A 35 -7.17 2.21 -9.92
CA LEU A 35 -6.08 2.34 -8.95
C LEU A 35 -6.50 1.96 -7.53
N LEU A 36 -7.70 2.39 -7.10
CA LEU A 36 -8.22 2.06 -5.77
C LEU A 36 -8.59 0.57 -5.64
N LEU A 37 -9.05 -0.07 -6.72
CA LEU A 37 -9.30 -1.51 -6.76
C LEU A 37 -7.99 -2.31 -6.67
N GLU A 38 -6.94 -1.91 -7.40
CA GLU A 38 -5.59 -2.51 -7.28
C GLU A 38 -5.05 -2.37 -5.84
N LEU A 39 -5.14 -1.16 -5.25
CA LEU A 39 -4.76 -0.91 -3.87
C LEU A 39 -5.52 -1.81 -2.89
N GLN A 40 -6.83 -1.96 -3.08
CA GLN A 40 -7.66 -2.84 -2.25
C GLN A 40 -7.27 -4.31 -2.39
N GLY A 41 -7.06 -4.79 -3.62
CA GLY A 41 -6.63 -6.17 -3.89
C GLY A 41 -5.31 -6.49 -3.19
N ASN A 42 -4.33 -5.60 -3.32
CA ASN A 42 -3.02 -5.74 -2.67
C ASN A 42 -3.12 -5.75 -1.14
N ILE A 43 -3.88 -4.82 -0.55
CA ILE A 43 -4.09 -4.80 0.90
C ILE A 43 -4.72 -6.11 1.38
N ARG A 44 -5.76 -6.61 0.70
CA ARG A 44 -6.41 -7.89 1.05
C ARG A 44 -5.42 -9.05 1.00
N LEU A 45 -4.60 -9.10 -0.05
CA LEU A 45 -3.60 -10.16 -0.21
C LEU A 45 -2.52 -10.11 0.88
N MET A 46 -2.06 -8.91 1.25
CA MET A 46 -1.12 -8.73 2.35
C MET A 46 -1.74 -9.09 3.70
N VAL A 47 -3.04 -8.84 3.90
CA VAL A 47 -3.73 -9.27 5.12
C VAL A 47 -3.80 -10.80 5.22
N LEU A 48 -4.02 -11.51 4.10
CA LEU A 48 -3.95 -13.00 4.10
C LEU A 48 -2.58 -13.52 4.55
N TYR A 49 -1.50 -12.79 4.24
CA TYR A 49 -0.17 -13.10 4.77
C TYR A 49 -0.09 -12.91 6.29
N VAL A 50 -0.51 -11.73 6.76
CA VAL A 50 -0.32 -11.35 8.16
C VAL A 50 -1.24 -12.13 9.10
N ASP A 51 -2.50 -12.36 8.70
CA ASP A 51 -3.52 -13.02 9.53
C ASP A 51 -3.51 -14.54 9.30
N GLY A 52 -3.39 -14.95 8.04
CA GLY A 52 -3.56 -16.35 7.63
C GLY A 52 -2.25 -17.11 7.41
N GLY A 53 -1.09 -16.47 7.57
CA GLY A 53 0.21 -17.12 7.42
C GLY A 53 0.50 -17.60 5.99
N ALA A 54 -0.13 -17.01 4.98
CA ALA A 54 0.09 -17.39 3.58
C ALA A 54 1.59 -17.37 3.21
N PRO A 55 2.08 -18.19 2.28
CA PRO A 55 3.51 -18.16 1.91
C PRO A 55 3.92 -16.81 1.33
N ILE A 56 4.90 -16.15 1.94
CA ILE A 56 5.29 -14.77 1.61
C ILE A 56 5.65 -14.59 0.13
N ASP A 57 6.35 -15.57 -0.47
CA ASP A 57 6.77 -15.48 -1.87
C ASP A 57 5.59 -15.60 -2.84
N LYS A 58 4.57 -16.41 -2.48
CA LYS A 58 3.32 -16.48 -3.25
C LYS A 58 2.54 -15.17 -3.15
N VAL A 59 2.55 -14.54 -1.98
CA VAL A 59 1.91 -13.23 -1.76
C VAL A 59 2.60 -12.15 -2.57
N ILE A 60 3.93 -12.04 -2.49
CA ILE A 60 4.71 -11.04 -3.25
C ILE A 60 4.49 -11.18 -4.76
N LYS A 61 4.57 -12.42 -5.30
CA LYS A 61 4.34 -12.67 -6.73
C LYS A 61 2.94 -12.26 -7.20
N LYS A 62 1.95 -12.30 -6.32
CA LYS A 62 0.54 -11.98 -6.64
C LYS A 62 0.17 -10.52 -6.42
N LEU A 63 1.05 -9.68 -5.87
CA LEU A 63 0.79 -8.24 -5.79
C LEU A 63 0.66 -7.67 -7.21
N ASP A 64 -0.36 -6.85 -7.44
CA ASP A 64 -0.61 -6.22 -8.73
C ASP A 64 -0.05 -4.79 -8.73
N VAL A 65 0.49 -4.38 -9.87
CA VAL A 65 1.05 -3.05 -10.12
C VAL A 65 0.69 -2.54 -11.51
N SER A 66 -0.16 -3.28 -12.24
CA SER A 66 -0.49 -3.02 -13.64
C SER A 66 -1.21 -1.68 -13.83
N ARG A 67 -2.13 -1.32 -12.94
CA ARG A 67 -2.87 -0.05 -12.97
C ARG A 67 -2.00 1.11 -12.54
N CYS A 68 -1.18 0.95 -11.51
CA CYS A 68 -0.22 1.99 -11.13
C CYS A 68 0.79 2.25 -12.26
N LYS A 69 1.32 1.19 -12.88
CA LYS A 69 2.22 1.29 -14.05
C LYS A 69 1.56 2.03 -15.20
N ALA A 70 0.38 1.60 -15.62
CA ALA A 70 -0.35 2.24 -16.73
C ALA A 70 -0.63 3.73 -16.44
N ALA A 71 -1.01 4.06 -15.20
CA ALA A 71 -1.23 5.44 -14.79
C ALA A 71 0.05 6.29 -14.83
N LEU A 72 1.20 5.73 -14.44
CA LEU A 72 2.50 6.41 -14.56
C LEU A 72 2.87 6.65 -16.03
N GLU A 73 2.70 5.64 -16.88
CA GLU A 73 3.00 5.70 -18.32
C GLU A 73 2.08 6.69 -19.06
N SER A 74 0.84 6.84 -18.61
CA SER A 74 -0.14 7.74 -19.22
C SER A 74 -0.13 9.16 -18.63
N ASN A 75 0.86 9.53 -17.80
CA ASN A 75 0.91 10.79 -17.08
C ASN A 75 -0.38 11.10 -16.29
N PHE A 76 -0.98 10.09 -15.68
CA PHE A 76 -2.18 10.23 -14.87
C PHE A 76 -1.94 11.22 -13.72
N LYS A 77 -2.88 12.14 -13.51
CA LYS A 77 -2.81 13.12 -12.42
C LYS A 77 -3.18 12.49 -11.08
N PHE A 78 -2.25 11.79 -10.43
CA PHE A 78 -2.48 11.12 -9.13
C PHE A 78 -3.02 12.05 -8.05
N ASN A 79 -2.58 13.31 -8.03
CA ASN A 79 -3.05 14.33 -7.08
C ASN A 79 -4.53 14.74 -7.30
N SER A 80 -5.19 14.21 -8.34
CA SER A 80 -6.64 14.32 -8.52
C SER A 80 -7.43 13.33 -7.65
N LEU A 81 -6.79 12.31 -7.07
CA LEU A 81 -7.38 11.45 -6.03
C LEU A 81 -7.48 12.20 -4.69
N LYS A 82 -6.39 12.88 -4.30
CA LYS A 82 -6.37 13.81 -3.18
C LYS A 82 -5.39 14.94 -3.48
N ARG A 83 -5.89 16.18 -3.41
CA ARG A 83 -5.06 17.38 -3.54
C ARG A 83 -4.30 17.63 -2.23
N GLY A 84 -3.15 18.29 -2.37
CA GLY A 84 -2.30 18.65 -1.25
C GLY A 84 -1.26 17.58 -0.93
N LYS A 85 -0.67 17.71 0.25
CA LYS A 85 0.42 16.87 0.74
C LYS A 85 -0.01 16.12 2.00
N VAL A 86 0.68 15.02 2.32
CA VAL A 86 0.50 14.29 3.58
C VAL A 86 0.72 15.25 4.75
N SER A 87 -0.33 15.45 5.55
CA SER A 87 -0.28 16.30 6.73
C SER A 87 0.31 15.56 7.93
N ARG A 88 0.78 16.31 8.94
CA ARG A 88 1.18 15.70 10.23
C ARG A 88 0.01 14.94 10.88
N ALA A 89 -1.23 15.44 10.74
CA ALA A 89 -2.42 14.78 11.25
C ALA A 89 -2.65 13.39 10.63
N ALA A 90 -2.37 13.22 9.33
CA ALA A 90 -2.48 11.93 8.65
C ALA A 90 -1.55 10.85 9.22
N THR A 91 -0.45 11.25 9.89
CA THR A 91 0.48 10.31 10.54
C THR A 91 -0.09 9.72 11.83
N LYS A 92 -1.08 10.36 12.47
CA LYS A 92 -1.58 10.02 13.82
C LYS A 92 -0.46 9.78 14.85
N GLY A 93 0.63 10.53 14.76
CA GLY A 93 1.77 10.40 15.66
C GLY A 93 2.63 9.16 15.44
N VAL A 94 2.33 8.30 14.47
CA VAL A 94 3.12 7.10 14.18
C VAL A 94 4.49 7.53 13.65
N PRO A 95 5.61 7.27 14.37
CA PRO A 95 6.93 7.82 14.01
C PRO A 95 7.38 7.46 12.60
N GLN A 96 7.10 6.22 12.16
CA GLN A 96 7.48 5.73 10.84
C GLN A 96 6.82 6.51 9.68
N TYR A 97 5.73 7.25 9.94
CA TYR A 97 5.05 8.05 8.92
C TYR A 97 5.57 9.48 8.81
N LYS A 98 6.37 9.94 9.77
CA LYS A 98 6.91 11.30 9.78
C LYS A 98 7.75 11.60 8.54
N ALA A 99 8.49 10.61 8.03
CA ALA A 99 9.32 10.74 6.83
C ALA A 99 8.53 11.03 5.54
N PHE A 100 7.22 10.76 5.53
CA PHE A 100 6.35 10.98 4.37
C PHE A 100 5.51 12.26 4.49
N VAL A 101 5.63 13.02 5.59
CA VAL A 101 4.97 14.32 5.71
C VAL A 101 5.47 15.23 4.59
N GLY A 102 4.55 15.93 3.93
CA GLY A 102 4.88 16.76 2.77
C GLY A 102 4.92 16.03 1.44
N TRP A 103 4.75 14.70 1.41
CA TRP A 103 4.66 13.95 0.17
C TRP A 103 3.30 14.16 -0.52
N THR A 104 3.30 14.13 -1.85
CA THR A 104 2.08 14.15 -2.66
C THR A 104 1.46 12.75 -2.76
N THR A 105 0.23 12.68 -3.28
CA THR A 105 -0.41 11.38 -3.57
C THR A 105 0.39 10.60 -4.61
N GLU A 106 0.92 11.28 -5.62
CA GLU A 106 1.80 10.68 -6.64
C GLU A 106 3.05 10.05 -6.03
N GLN A 107 3.77 10.78 -5.18
CA GLN A 107 4.98 10.26 -4.54
C GLN A 107 4.71 8.99 -3.72
N LEU A 108 3.55 8.91 -3.05
CA LEU A 108 3.14 7.70 -2.34
C LEU A 108 2.86 6.54 -3.30
N PHE A 109 2.08 6.74 -4.36
CA PHE A 109 1.79 5.69 -5.34
C PHE A 109 3.06 5.18 -6.04
N SER A 110 3.93 6.09 -6.51
CA SER A 110 5.20 5.73 -7.16
C SER A 110 6.12 4.95 -6.22
N SER A 111 6.20 5.35 -4.95
CA SER A 111 7.01 4.66 -3.95
C SER A 111 6.46 3.27 -3.61
N ILE A 112 5.13 3.12 -3.53
CA ILE A 112 4.49 1.80 -3.36
C ILE A 112 4.80 0.92 -4.57
N TYR A 113 4.61 1.43 -5.79
CA TYR A 113 4.90 0.72 -7.04
C TYR A 113 6.33 0.18 -7.06
N LEU A 114 7.32 1.04 -6.87
CA LEU A 114 8.74 0.66 -6.89
C LEU A 114 9.05 -0.40 -5.84
N LYS A 115 8.54 -0.24 -4.61
CA LYS A 115 8.78 -1.21 -3.54
C LYS A 115 8.14 -2.57 -3.80
N ILE A 116 6.98 -2.62 -4.45
CA ILE A 116 6.37 -3.90 -4.87
C ILE A 116 7.21 -4.54 -5.97
N ARG A 117 7.60 -3.77 -7.00
CA ARG A 117 8.47 -4.28 -8.08
C ARG A 117 9.79 -4.81 -7.55
N ASP A 118 10.44 -4.09 -6.64
CA ASP A 118 11.68 -4.54 -6.00
C ASP A 118 11.48 -5.87 -5.26
N LEU A 119 10.37 -6.03 -4.53
CA LEU A 119 10.03 -7.28 -3.85
C LEU A 119 9.80 -8.42 -4.84
N GLN A 120 9.10 -8.16 -5.94
CA GLN A 120 8.86 -9.15 -7.00
C GLN A 120 10.19 -9.60 -7.62
N ASN A 121 11.05 -8.66 -7.99
CA ASN A 121 12.38 -8.94 -8.54
C ASN A 121 13.23 -9.77 -7.56
N ILE A 122 13.20 -9.46 -6.25
CA ILE A 122 13.91 -10.26 -5.23
C ILE A 122 13.41 -11.71 -5.22
N VAL A 123 12.10 -11.91 -5.27
CA VAL A 123 11.51 -13.25 -5.24
C VAL A 123 11.75 -14.02 -6.54
N GLU A 124 11.89 -13.33 -7.67
CA GLU A 124 12.24 -13.91 -8.95
C GLU A 124 13.72 -14.34 -9.02
N ILE A 125 14.62 -13.48 -8.54
CA ILE A 125 16.08 -13.70 -8.64
C ILE A 125 16.58 -14.68 -7.57
N ASP A 126 16.17 -14.50 -6.31
CA ASP A 126 16.72 -15.26 -5.18
C ASP A 126 15.68 -15.41 -4.04
N PRO A 127 14.69 -16.30 -4.23
CA PRO A 127 13.64 -16.53 -3.23
C PRO A 127 14.17 -17.15 -1.93
N GLY A 128 15.33 -17.81 -1.93
CA GLY A 128 15.88 -18.44 -0.72
C GLY A 128 16.53 -17.46 0.26
N ASN A 129 16.87 -16.26 -0.21
CA ASN A 129 17.79 -15.39 0.52
C ASN A 129 17.14 -14.58 1.64
N LYS A 130 17.45 -14.99 2.86
CA LYS A 130 16.96 -14.38 4.10
C LYS A 130 17.50 -12.96 4.33
N ARG A 131 18.64 -12.58 3.74
CA ARG A 131 19.25 -11.24 3.91
C ARG A 131 18.37 -10.12 3.35
N PHE A 132 17.51 -10.42 2.36
CA PHE A 132 16.57 -9.43 1.82
C PHE A 132 15.48 -9.02 2.81
N ARG A 133 15.25 -9.79 3.90
CA ARG A 133 14.24 -9.49 4.93
C ARG A 133 12.85 -9.22 4.33
N LYS A 134 12.41 -10.07 3.41
CA LYS A 134 11.15 -9.93 2.64
C LYS A 134 9.95 -9.59 3.51
N ASN A 135 9.81 -10.25 4.67
CA ASN A 135 8.73 -9.97 5.63
C ASN A 135 8.69 -8.49 6.05
N VAL A 136 9.82 -7.96 6.51
CA VAL A 136 9.91 -6.56 6.97
C VAL A 136 9.58 -5.60 5.82
N ARG A 137 10.11 -5.87 4.62
CA ARG A 137 9.87 -5.05 3.42
C ARG A 137 8.40 -5.07 3.01
N LEU A 138 7.76 -6.24 2.99
CA LEU A 138 6.34 -6.41 2.67
C LEU A 138 5.46 -5.64 3.68
N LEU A 139 5.75 -5.76 4.99
CA LEU A 139 5.04 -5.03 6.02
C LEU A 139 5.21 -3.51 5.91
N ASN A 140 6.38 -3.04 5.49
CA ASN A 140 6.62 -1.62 5.24
C ASN A 140 5.82 -1.10 4.04
N VAL A 141 5.63 -1.90 2.99
CA VAL A 141 4.74 -1.56 1.87
C VAL A 141 3.29 -1.49 2.35
N LEU A 142 2.82 -2.45 3.14
CA LEU A 142 1.46 -2.42 3.71
C LEU A 142 1.25 -1.15 4.53
N LYS A 143 2.19 -0.80 5.42
CA LYS A 143 2.15 0.45 6.21
C LYS A 143 2.05 1.69 5.31
N LEU A 144 2.80 1.74 4.21
CA LEU A 144 2.76 2.85 3.27
C LEU A 144 1.43 2.94 2.52
N MET A 145 0.84 1.81 2.10
CA MET A 145 -0.50 1.76 1.51
C MET A 145 -1.57 2.28 2.49
N LEU A 146 -1.44 1.94 3.76
CA LEU A 146 -2.38 2.41 4.77
C LEU A 146 -2.21 3.90 5.11
N LEU A 147 -0.99 4.43 5.05
CA LEU A 147 -0.75 5.87 5.11
C LEU A 147 -1.40 6.58 3.91
N LEU A 148 -1.23 6.05 2.71
CA LEU A 148 -1.89 6.56 1.51
C LEU A 148 -3.41 6.60 1.70
N LEU A 149 -4.02 5.50 2.17
CA LEU A 149 -5.47 5.47 2.43
C LEU A 149 -5.91 6.56 3.42
N ARG A 150 -5.13 6.81 4.48
CA ARG A 150 -5.41 7.89 5.43
C ARG A 150 -5.33 9.26 4.79
N HIS A 151 -4.31 9.48 3.96
CA HIS A 151 -4.16 10.73 3.22
C HIS A 151 -5.35 10.96 2.28
N LEU A 152 -5.80 9.93 1.57
CA LEU A 152 -6.95 10.01 0.66
C LEU A 152 -8.27 10.34 1.39
N ARG A 153 -8.40 9.94 2.67
CA ARG A 153 -9.58 10.23 3.49
C ARG A 153 -9.51 11.58 4.21
N SER A 154 -8.32 12.06 4.57
CA SER A 154 -8.13 13.34 5.27
C SER A 154 -8.60 14.53 4.45
#